data_AF-A0A1V4UIN8-F1
#
_entry.id   AF-A0A1V4UIN8-F1
#
_cell.length_a   1.000
_cell.length_b   1.000
_cell.length_c   1.000
_cell.angle_alpha   90.00
_cell.angle_beta   90.00
_cell.angle_gamma   90.00
#
_symmetry.space_group_name_H-M   'P 1'
#
loop_
_entity.id
_entity.type
_entity.pdbx_description
1 polymer ?
#
loop_
_entity_poly.entity_id
_entity_poly.type
_entity_poly.pdbx_seq_one_letter_code
_entity_poly.pdbx_strand_id
1 'polypeptide(L)'
;MEEITIVEVPTQQVVGIKKTGNYSLIPELLMKLAGYIMEKKIAFAGMPTFLCHETSPECVKEANEKSTALVEVVWPVAGKVSGSGEIKVYTLPGGKMVRTVHKGPYETCEPTYLALFSWIEQHHLKISGPIREIYPNDPREVKPEEILTEILVPVQ
;
A
#
# COMPACT_ATOMS: atom_id res chain seq x y z
N MET A 1 -4.65 -20.48 -7.89
CA MET A 1 -5.63 -19.41 -8.16
C MET A 1 -5.65 -18.56 -6.92
N GLU A 2 -5.34 -17.27 -7.04
CA GLU A 2 -5.32 -16.35 -5.91
C GLU A 2 -6.75 -16.19 -5.38
N GLU A 3 -6.90 -16.17 -4.06
CA GLU A 3 -8.21 -16.03 -3.43
C GLU A 3 -8.60 -14.55 -3.39
N ILE A 4 -9.56 -14.16 -4.23
CA ILE A 4 -10.12 -12.80 -4.24
C ILE A 4 -11.35 -12.77 -3.33
N THR A 5 -11.36 -11.86 -2.37
CA THR A 5 -12.42 -11.77 -1.34
C THR A 5 -12.81 -10.33 -1.05
N ILE A 6 -14.03 -10.13 -0.52
CA ILE A 6 -14.43 -8.85 0.07
C ILE A 6 -14.14 -8.89 1.55
N VAL A 7 -13.50 -7.84 2.06
CA VAL A 7 -13.17 -7.66 3.48
C VAL A 7 -13.61 -6.29 3.97
N GLU A 8 -13.87 -6.18 5.27
CA GLU A 8 -14.08 -4.89 5.94
C GLU A 8 -12.79 -4.54 6.67
N VAL A 9 -12.15 -3.44 6.29
CA VAL A 9 -10.90 -2.98 6.90
C VAL A 9 -11.21 -1.85 7.87
N PRO A 10 -10.75 -1.90 9.13
CA PRO A 10 -10.99 -0.81 10.07
C PRO A 10 -10.22 0.44 9.67
N THR A 11 -10.74 1.59 10.09
CA THR A 11 -10.00 2.85 10.04
C THR A 11 -8.76 2.78 10.93
N GLN A 12 -7.61 3.26 10.45
CA GLN A 12 -6.33 3.14 11.14
C GLN A 12 -5.68 4.52 11.35
N GLN A 13 -5.09 4.74 12.52
CA GLN A 13 -4.14 5.86 12.68
C GLN A 13 -2.83 5.46 12.01
N VAL A 14 -2.30 6.35 11.16
CA VAL A 14 -1.06 6.11 10.44
C VAL A 14 -0.11 7.29 10.60
N VAL A 15 1.19 7.00 10.56
CA VAL A 15 2.20 7.97 10.14
C VAL A 15 2.45 7.78 8.65
N GLY A 16 2.57 8.87 7.91
CA GLY A 16 2.77 8.80 6.46
C GLY A 16 3.66 9.90 5.91
N ILE A 17 4.26 9.61 4.76
CA ILE A 17 5.04 10.55 3.95
C ILE A 17 4.42 10.54 2.55
N LYS A 18 4.27 11.74 1.97
CA LYS A 18 3.89 11.95 0.57
C LYS A 18 5.01 12.66 -0.16
N LYS A 19 5.43 12.13 -1.30
CA LYS A 19 6.49 12.72 -2.12
C LYS A 19 6.20 12.49 -3.60
N THR A 20 6.35 13.51 -4.43
CA THR A 20 6.28 13.35 -5.88
C THR A 20 7.58 12.76 -6.40
N GLY A 21 7.50 11.75 -7.27
CA GLY A 21 8.67 11.11 -7.87
C GLY A 21 8.30 9.81 -8.58
N ASN A 22 9.18 8.81 -8.49
CA ASN A 22 8.96 7.48 -9.04
C ASN A 22 8.92 6.44 -7.90
N TYR A 23 8.46 5.21 -8.20
CA TYR A 23 8.20 4.21 -7.17
C TYR A 23 9.46 3.63 -6.52
N SER A 24 10.66 3.92 -7.05
CA SER A 24 11.92 3.57 -6.37
C SER A 24 12.13 4.31 -5.04
N LEU A 25 11.33 5.34 -4.77
CA LEU A 25 11.31 6.04 -3.48
C LEU A 25 10.67 5.22 -2.35
N ILE A 26 9.84 4.21 -2.65
CA ILE A 26 9.05 3.48 -1.65
C ILE A 26 9.92 2.88 -0.54
N PRO A 27 11.01 2.12 -0.82
CA PRO A 27 11.84 1.54 0.23
C PRO A 27 12.49 2.60 1.14
N GLU A 28 12.99 3.69 0.57
CA GLU A 28 13.60 4.80 1.32
C GLU A 28 12.60 5.43 2.29
N LEU A 29 11.39 5.74 1.80
CA LEU A 29 10.35 6.37 2.60
C LEU A 29 9.82 5.44 3.71
N LEU A 30 9.69 4.14 3.44
CA LEU A 30 9.32 3.15 4.45
C LEU A 30 10.39 3.00 5.54
N MET A 31 11.67 2.96 5.16
CA MET A 31 12.78 2.94 6.12
C MET A 31 12.80 4.20 7.00
N LYS A 32 12.48 5.37 6.42
CA LYS A 32 12.38 6.62 7.17
C LYS A 32 11.22 6.62 8.17
N LEU A 33 10.05 6.09 7.79
CA LEU A 33 8.93 5.90 8.71
C LEU A 33 9.30 4.93 9.84
N ALA A 34 9.91 3.79 9.52
CA ALA A 34 10.36 2.81 10.53
C ALA A 34 11.31 3.46 11.55
N GLY A 35 12.33 4.18 11.06
CA GLY A 35 13.30 4.87 11.91
C GLY A 35 12.64 5.89 12.84
N TYR A 36 11.70 6.69 12.32
CA TYR A 36 10.94 7.63 13.13
C TYR A 36 10.08 6.95 14.21
N ILE A 37 9.36 5.88 13.86
CA ILE A 37 8.52 5.12 14.81
C ILE A 37 9.38 4.54 15.92
N MET A 38 10.52 3.94 15.58
CA MET A 38 11.47 3.37 16.55
C MET A 38 12.11 4.44 17.44
N GLU A 39 12.58 5.56 16.87
CA GLU A 39 13.20 6.67 17.63
C GLU A 39 12.22 7.26 18.65
N LYS A 40 10.96 7.45 18.24
CA LYS A 40 9.90 7.99 19.11
C LYS A 40 9.24 6.94 19.99
N LYS A 41 9.66 5.68 19.91
CA LYS A 41 9.08 4.53 20.65
C LYS A 41 7.56 4.43 20.48
N ILE A 42 7.08 4.71 19.27
CA ILE A 42 5.67 4.60 18.92
C ILE A 42 5.34 3.12 18.69
N ALA A 43 4.15 2.69 19.12
CA ALA A 43 3.71 1.32 18.91
C ALA A 43 3.29 1.10 17.45
N PHE A 44 3.88 0.10 16.80
CA PHE A 44 3.40 -0.41 15.52
C PHE A 44 2.03 -1.07 15.70
N ALA A 45 1.10 -0.80 14.77
CA ALA A 45 -0.26 -1.33 14.80
C ALA A 45 -0.64 -2.08 13.52
N GLY A 46 0.34 -2.38 12.66
CA GLY A 46 0.13 -3.05 11.38
C GLY A 46 1.40 -3.05 10.53
N MET A 47 1.23 -3.53 9.31
CA MET A 47 2.30 -3.64 8.31
C MET A 47 2.43 -2.34 7.50
N PRO A 48 3.62 -2.05 6.94
CA PRO A 48 3.81 -0.88 6.08
C PRO A 48 2.93 -1.00 4.83
N THR A 49 2.50 0.15 4.31
CA THR A 49 1.56 0.21 3.19
C THR A 49 1.97 1.30 2.20
N PHE A 50 1.96 0.99 0.92
CA PHE A 50 2.00 1.95 -0.17
C PHE A 50 0.58 2.23 -0.66
N LEU A 51 0.25 3.51 -0.87
CA LEU A 51 -1.01 3.96 -1.43
C LEU A 51 -0.78 4.39 -2.88
N CYS A 52 -1.23 3.56 -3.82
CA CYS A 52 -1.15 3.84 -5.25
C CYS A 52 -2.35 4.68 -5.68
N HIS A 53 -2.09 5.87 -6.23
CA HIS A 53 -3.12 6.83 -6.65
C HIS A 53 -3.48 6.67 -8.14
N GLU A 54 -2.60 6.03 -8.90
CA GLU A 54 -2.83 5.72 -10.30
C GLU A 54 -3.78 4.50 -10.43
N THR A 55 -4.74 4.59 -11.35
CA THR A 55 -5.85 3.62 -11.45
C THR A 55 -5.76 2.68 -12.65
N SER A 56 -4.68 2.75 -13.43
CA SER A 56 -4.42 1.82 -14.55
C SER A 56 -2.93 1.54 -14.70
N PRO A 57 -2.54 0.38 -15.28
CA PRO A 57 -1.13 0.04 -15.54
C PRO A 57 -0.41 1.10 -16.38
N GLU A 58 -1.10 1.72 -17.34
CA GLU A 58 -0.54 2.78 -18.18
C GLU A 58 -0.22 4.03 -17.36
N CYS A 59 -1.15 4.47 -16.50
CA CYS A 59 -0.93 5.60 -15.61
C CYS A 59 0.23 5.34 -14.63
N VAL A 60 0.28 4.13 -14.04
CA VAL A 60 1.36 3.71 -13.15
C VAL A 60 2.70 3.80 -13.88
N LYS A 61 2.80 3.20 -15.07
CA LYS A 61 4.02 3.20 -15.87
C LYS A 61 4.46 4.61 -16.25
N GLU A 62 3.55 5.42 -16.77
CA GLU A 62 3.82 6.80 -17.18
C GLU A 62 4.30 7.65 -15.99
N ALA A 63 3.62 7.57 -14.85
CA ALA A 63 3.96 8.33 -13.66
C ALA A 63 5.32 7.93 -13.09
N ASN A 64 5.66 6.64 -13.16
CA ASN A 64 6.98 6.13 -12.78
C ASN A 64 8.08 6.63 -13.71
N GLU A 65 7.91 6.50 -15.02
CA GLU A 65 8.89 6.91 -16.03
C GLU A 65 9.14 8.42 -16.00
N LYS A 66 8.08 9.22 -15.85
CA LYS A 66 8.17 10.69 -15.78
C LYS A 66 8.50 11.22 -14.39
N SER A 67 8.60 10.36 -13.38
CA SER A 67 8.78 10.73 -11.98
C SER A 67 7.72 11.73 -11.48
N THR A 68 6.48 11.55 -11.89
CA THR A 68 5.33 12.39 -11.52
C THR A 68 4.35 11.69 -10.58
N ALA A 69 4.61 10.44 -10.19
CA ALA A 69 3.75 9.69 -9.27
C ALA A 69 3.71 10.37 -7.91
N LEU A 70 2.52 10.38 -7.28
CA LEU A 70 2.39 10.76 -5.88
C LEU A 70 2.71 9.53 -5.03
N VAL A 71 3.96 9.38 -4.62
CA VAL A 71 4.39 8.27 -3.76
C VAL A 71 3.96 8.56 -2.33
N GLU A 72 2.92 7.88 -1.89
CA GLU A 72 2.43 7.93 -0.52
C GLU A 72 2.66 6.60 0.18
N VAL A 73 3.48 6.62 1.23
CA VAL A 73 3.67 5.45 2.10
C VAL A 73 3.21 5.77 3.51
N VAL A 74 2.66 4.76 4.16
CA VAL A 74 2.14 4.86 5.52
C VAL A 74 2.53 3.65 6.35
N TRP A 75 2.55 3.83 7.66
CA TRP A 75 2.66 2.74 8.61
C TRP A 75 1.59 2.91 9.70
N PRO A 76 0.73 1.90 9.93
CA PRO A 76 -0.22 1.91 11.04
C PRO A 76 0.49 1.96 12.40
N VAL A 77 0.02 2.86 13.25
CA VAL A 77 0.57 3.11 14.59
C VAL A 77 -0.56 3.24 15.62
N ALA A 78 -0.24 3.04 16.88
CA ALA A 78 -1.16 3.19 18.00
C ALA A 78 -0.63 4.15 19.06
N GLY A 79 -1.56 4.74 19.82
CA GLY A 79 -1.27 5.66 20.92
C GLY A 79 -1.35 7.13 20.53
N LYS A 80 -0.68 7.98 21.31
CA LYS A 80 -0.59 9.42 21.04
C LYS A 80 0.65 9.67 20.18
N VAL A 81 0.42 10.01 18.92
CA VAL A 81 1.49 10.23 17.93
C VAL A 81 1.38 11.64 17.37
N SER A 82 2.52 12.32 17.24
CA SER A 82 2.62 13.69 16.71
C SER A 82 3.62 13.73 15.56
N GLY A 83 3.18 14.13 14.36
CA GLY A 83 4.05 14.20 13.19
C GLY A 83 5.25 15.14 13.35
N SER A 84 6.23 15.01 12.45
CA SER A 84 7.46 15.81 12.46
C SER A 84 7.93 16.09 11.04
N GLY A 85 8.07 17.37 10.67
CA GLY A 85 8.48 17.78 9.32
C GLY A 85 7.54 17.23 8.24
N GLU A 86 8.08 16.39 7.35
CA GLU A 86 7.33 15.74 6.27
C GLU A 86 6.48 14.53 6.74
N ILE A 87 6.76 13.98 7.92
CA ILE A 87 6.00 12.87 8.49
C ILE A 87 4.71 13.45 9.09
N LYS A 88 3.57 13.04 8.52
CA LYS A 88 2.24 13.45 8.98
C LYS A 88 1.56 12.31 9.73
N VAL A 89 0.72 12.66 10.71
CA VAL A 89 -0.16 11.72 11.40
C VAL A 89 -1.57 12.01 10.94
N TYR A 90 -2.29 10.99 10.51
CA TYR A 90 -3.67 11.12 10.09
C TYR A 90 -4.40 9.79 10.23
N THR A 91 -5.70 9.85 9.98
CA THR A 91 -6.57 8.69 9.97
C THR A 91 -6.69 8.19 8.53
N LEU A 92 -6.22 6.99 8.24
CA LEU A 92 -6.44 6.30 6.98
C LEU A 92 -7.83 5.65 7.03
N PRO A 93 -8.79 6.07 6.19
CA PRO A 93 -10.15 5.53 6.24
C PRO A 93 -10.17 4.01 6.07
N GLY A 94 -10.99 3.32 6.83
CA GLY A 94 -11.33 1.93 6.59
C GLY A 94 -12.38 1.79 5.48
N GLY A 95 -13.08 0.67 5.49
CA GLY A 95 -14.23 0.40 4.64
C GLY A 95 -14.17 -0.96 3.95
N LYS A 96 -15.15 -1.18 3.09
CA LYS A 96 -15.24 -2.34 2.22
C LYS A 96 -14.12 -2.32 1.17
N MET A 97 -13.36 -3.40 1.10
CA MET A 97 -12.26 -3.56 0.14
C MET A 97 -12.36 -4.92 -0.54
N VAL A 98 -11.90 -4.99 -1.78
CA VAL A 98 -11.59 -6.26 -2.43
C VAL A 98 -10.12 -6.57 -2.18
N ARG A 99 -9.84 -7.77 -1.70
CA ARG A 99 -8.54 -8.23 -1.23
C ARG A 99 -8.06 -9.40 -2.09
N THR A 100 -6.77 -9.38 -2.41
CA THR A 100 -6.02 -10.55 -2.88
C THR A 100 -4.60 -10.51 -2.31
N VAL A 101 -3.86 -11.61 -2.41
CA VAL A 101 -2.44 -11.68 -2.03
C VAL A 101 -1.65 -12.21 -3.22
N HIS A 102 -0.71 -11.41 -3.70
CA HIS A 102 0.31 -11.85 -4.62
C HIS A 102 1.44 -12.54 -3.85
N LYS A 103 1.92 -13.67 -4.38
CA LYS A 103 3.12 -14.35 -3.89
C LYS A 103 4.15 -14.44 -5.01
N GLY A 104 5.26 -13.75 -4.85
CA GLY A 104 6.32 -13.65 -5.85
C GLY A 104 6.91 -12.24 -5.96
N PRO A 105 7.85 -12.05 -6.90
CA PRO A 105 8.48 -10.75 -7.16
C PRO A 105 7.46 -9.69 -7.57
N TYR A 106 7.71 -8.43 -7.19
CA TYR A 106 6.82 -7.30 -7.50
C TYR A 106 6.59 -7.10 -9.01
N GLU A 107 7.58 -7.44 -9.82
CA GLU A 107 7.52 -7.38 -11.29
C GLU A 107 6.48 -8.35 -11.88
N THR A 108 6.04 -9.33 -11.08
CA THR A 108 5.04 -10.32 -11.47
C THR A 108 3.65 -10.05 -10.89
N CYS A 109 3.42 -8.89 -10.27
CA CYS A 109 2.11 -8.49 -9.73
C CYS A 109 1.07 -8.19 -10.81
N GLU A 110 1.46 -7.87 -12.05
CA GLU A 110 0.52 -7.42 -13.10
C GLU A 110 -0.64 -8.41 -13.35
N PRO A 111 -0.42 -9.74 -13.51
CA PRO A 111 -1.50 -10.72 -13.63
C PRO A 111 -2.46 -10.74 -12.42
N THR A 112 -1.95 -10.55 -11.20
CA THR A 112 -2.76 -10.48 -9.97
C THR A 112 -3.68 -9.26 -9.99
N TYR A 113 -3.15 -8.10 -10.41
CA TYR A 113 -3.92 -6.88 -10.58
C TYR A 113 -5.01 -7.05 -11.64
N LEU A 114 -4.69 -7.63 -12.80
CA LEU A 114 -5.67 -7.88 -13.87
C LEU A 114 -6.80 -8.80 -13.41
N ALA A 115 -6.48 -9.88 -12.69
CA ALA A 115 -7.47 -10.79 -12.13
C ALA A 115 -8.38 -10.08 -11.11
N LEU A 116 -7.78 -9.26 -10.22
CA LEU A 116 -8.49 -8.49 -9.20
C LEU A 116 -9.45 -7.47 -9.82
N PHE A 117 -9.00 -6.69 -10.81
CA PHE A 117 -9.85 -5.70 -11.47
C PHE A 117 -10.96 -6.35 -12.29
N SER A 118 -10.68 -7.46 -12.99
CA SER A 118 -11.73 -8.22 -13.68
C SER A 118 -12.78 -8.75 -12.71
N TRP A 119 -12.36 -9.23 -11.54
CA TRP A 119 -13.28 -9.67 -10.49
C TRP A 119 -14.15 -8.51 -9.97
N ILE A 120 -13.56 -7.34 -9.70
CA ILE A 120 -14.28 -6.13 -9.28
C ILE A 120 -15.35 -5.74 -10.31
N GLU A 121 -15.00 -5.76 -11.59
CA GLU A 121 -15.90 -5.43 -12.70
C GLU A 121 -17.07 -6.44 -12.82
N GLN A 122 -16.77 -7.74 -12.75
CA GLN A 122 -17.76 -8.81 -12.79
C GLN A 122 -18.75 -8.74 -11.63
N HIS A 123 -18.31 -8.22 -10.47
CA HIS A 123 -19.13 -8.02 -9.29
C HIS A 123 -19.84 -6.65 -9.26
N HIS A 124 -19.72 -5.85 -10.32
CA HIS A 124 -20.33 -4.51 -10.47
C HIS A 124 -19.96 -3.53 -9.35
N LEU A 125 -18.77 -3.69 -8.77
CA LEU A 125 -18.25 -2.83 -7.71
C LEU A 125 -17.53 -1.61 -8.30
N LYS A 126 -17.61 -0.47 -7.63
CA LYS A 126 -16.89 0.74 -8.05
C LYS A 126 -15.71 1.02 -7.15
N ILE A 127 -14.53 1.21 -7.73
CA ILE A 127 -13.33 1.64 -6.99
C ILE A 127 -13.61 3.03 -6.39
N SER A 128 -13.33 3.20 -5.10
CA SER A 128 -13.70 4.38 -4.32
C SER A 128 -12.51 5.14 -3.71
N GLY A 129 -11.28 4.75 -4.03
CA GLY A 129 -10.07 5.39 -3.50
C GLY A 129 -8.76 4.73 -3.98
N PRO A 130 -7.61 5.17 -3.43
CA PRO A 130 -6.30 4.62 -3.80
C PRO A 130 -6.17 3.16 -3.38
N ILE A 131 -5.49 2.39 -4.23
CA ILE A 131 -5.16 1.00 -3.98
C ILE A 131 -4.11 0.93 -2.86
N ARG A 132 -4.19 -0.10 -2.01
CA ARG A 132 -3.21 -0.33 -0.95
C ARG A 132 -2.40 -1.58 -1.25
N GLU A 133 -1.09 -1.43 -1.31
CA GLU A 133 -0.16 -2.55 -1.23
C GLU A 133 0.39 -2.62 0.20
N ILE A 134 0.06 -3.70 0.90
CA ILE A 134 0.58 -4.03 2.21
C ILE A 134 1.71 -5.03 2.03
N TYR A 135 2.83 -4.83 2.75
CA TYR A 135 4.01 -5.70 2.68
C TYR A 135 4.13 -6.53 3.97
N PRO A 136 3.64 -7.79 4.02
CA PRO A 136 3.63 -8.60 5.24
C PRO A 136 4.98 -9.19 5.63
N ASN A 137 5.93 -9.28 4.69
CA ASN A 137 7.29 -9.77 4.92
C ASN A 137 8.34 -8.88 4.28
N ASP A 138 9.59 -8.98 4.74
CA ASP A 138 10.70 -8.20 4.21
C ASP A 138 11.33 -8.92 3.01
N PRO A 139 11.33 -8.34 1.79
CA PRO A 139 11.95 -8.95 0.61
C PRO A 139 13.47 -9.14 0.73
N ARG A 140 14.11 -8.56 1.76
CA ARG A 140 15.53 -8.78 2.09
C ARG A 140 15.77 -10.03 2.95
N GLU A 141 14.72 -10.54 3.60
CA GLU A 141 14.78 -11.68 4.52
C GLU A 141 14.17 -12.96 3.92
N VAL A 142 13.36 -12.83 2.86
CA VAL A 142 12.74 -13.97 2.17
C VAL A 142 13.27 -14.10 0.75
N LYS A 143 13.09 -15.27 0.14
CA LYS A 143 13.41 -15.46 -1.27
C LYS A 143 12.42 -14.70 -2.16
N PRO A 144 12.79 -14.31 -3.39
CA PRO A 144 11.90 -13.60 -4.31
C PRO A 144 10.54 -14.29 -4.53
N GLU A 145 10.51 -15.63 -4.62
CA GLU A 145 9.31 -16.44 -4.76
C GLU A 145 8.44 -16.54 -3.48
N GLU A 146 8.94 -16.04 -2.36
CA GLU A 146 8.27 -16.01 -1.06
C GLU A 146 7.83 -14.60 -0.64
N ILE A 147 8.15 -13.57 -1.44
CA ILE A 147 7.66 -12.20 -1.21
C ILE A 147 6.13 -12.22 -1.25
N LEU A 148 5.51 -11.59 -0.25
CA LEU A 148 4.07 -11.43 -0.16
C LEU A 148 3.71 -9.96 -0.36
N THR A 149 2.72 -9.71 -1.20
CA THR A 149 2.11 -8.39 -1.36
C THR A 149 0.61 -8.55 -1.24
N GLU A 150 0.03 -8.00 -0.18
CA GLU A 150 -1.42 -7.96 -0.03
C GLU A 150 -1.96 -6.70 -0.72
N ILE A 151 -2.89 -6.90 -1.65
CA ILE A 151 -3.47 -5.82 -2.45
C ILE A 151 -4.92 -5.63 -2.00
N LEU A 152 -5.23 -4.40 -1.61
CA LEU A 152 -6.58 -3.97 -1.23
C LEU A 152 -7.06 -2.85 -2.16
N VAL A 153 -8.21 -3.06 -2.78
CA VAL A 153 -8.88 -2.05 -3.59
C VAL A 153 -10.14 -1.59 -2.86
N PRO A 154 -10.22 -0.32 -2.43
CA PRO A 154 -11.43 0.20 -1.80
C PRO A 154 -12.58 0.25 -2.80
N VAL A 155 -13.76 -0.23 -2.40
CA VAL A 155 -14.94 -0.34 -3.28
C VAL A 155 -16.23 0.14 -2.63
N GLN A 156 -17.23 0.45 -3.46
CA GLN A 156 -18.63 0.73 -3.08
C GLN A 156 -19.61 -0.02 -3.97
#